data_AF-A0A2E7UQR8-F1
#
_entry.id   AF-A0A2E7UQR8-F1
#
_cell.length_a   1.000
_cell.length_b   1.000
_cell.length_c   1.000
_cell.angle_alpha   90.00
_cell.angle_beta   90.00
_cell.angle_gamma   90.00
#
_symmetry.space_group_name_H-M   'P 1'
#
loop_
_entity.id
_entity.type
_entity.pdbx_description
1 polymer ?
#
loop_
_entity_poly.entity_id
_entity_poly.type
_entity_poly.pdbx_seq_one_letter_code
_entity_poly.pdbx_strand_id
1 'polypeptide(L)'
;MPRRRLAVHPSRGKVANGSARRRRMSRAEMDSLADYLNRMPDQIVAQLYSGLGGQPGRVPGKDRMIQLTVRAVAQGNRLSALLKSLHQRDRQALAILLQCGGLAHQEEFQKELMLSLGGNEREWTKVLTNLGDKGLVAATDEQEGHYFVLVPEPLIDHLLEHLRDDLVLPGFDNEDVKVMDGRPFCPPLDFSLTSLLTYVDQHPPRLTQRQEIFKVHKEEMDQFFAQIWSSESDLFSF
;
A
#
# COMPACT_ATOMS: atom_id res chain seq x y z
N MET A 1 61.12 -15.11 15.59
CA MET A 1 60.21 -14.74 14.48
C MET A 1 59.66 -16.04 13.86
N PRO A 2 58.39 -16.17 13.45
CA PRO A 2 57.25 -15.24 13.51
C PRO A 2 56.05 -15.78 14.35
N ARG A 3 55.28 -14.86 14.95
CA ARG A 3 53.96 -15.14 15.55
C ARG A 3 52.99 -15.55 14.42
N ARG A 4 52.43 -16.76 14.52
CA ARG A 4 51.34 -17.25 13.67
C ARG A 4 50.14 -16.29 13.80
N ARG A 5 49.80 -15.56 12.73
CA ARG A 5 48.56 -14.78 12.69
C ARG A 5 47.38 -15.75 12.67
N LEU A 6 46.55 -15.71 13.72
CA LEU A 6 45.24 -16.37 13.72
C LEU A 6 44.37 -15.71 12.65
N ALA A 7 43.71 -16.53 11.82
CA ALA A 7 42.75 -16.05 10.85
C ALA A 7 41.58 -15.39 11.59
N VAL A 8 41.50 -14.06 11.48
CA VAL A 8 40.33 -13.30 11.89
C VAL A 8 39.22 -13.69 10.92
N HIS A 9 38.31 -14.56 11.36
CA HIS A 9 37.02 -14.72 10.67
C HIS A 9 36.38 -13.33 10.62
N PRO A 10 36.05 -12.77 9.45
CA PRO A 10 35.22 -11.59 9.42
C PRO A 10 33.89 -11.99 10.06
N SER A 11 33.63 -11.41 11.22
CA SER A 11 32.32 -11.32 11.83
C SER A 11 31.32 -11.08 10.71
N ARG A 12 30.52 -12.08 10.36
CA ARG A 12 29.29 -11.86 9.60
C ARG A 12 28.48 -10.94 10.49
N GLY A 13 28.46 -9.65 10.13
CA GLY A 13 27.58 -8.68 10.75
C GLY A 13 26.16 -9.23 10.82
N LYS A 14 25.38 -8.71 11.77
CA LYS A 14 23.96 -9.05 11.95
C LYS A 14 23.31 -9.17 10.57
N VAL A 15 22.68 -10.33 10.33
CA VAL A 15 21.84 -10.55 9.16
C VAL A 15 20.87 -9.38 9.11
N ALA A 16 20.97 -8.55 8.08
CA ALA A 16 20.02 -7.47 7.87
C ALA A 16 18.62 -8.10 7.86
N ASN A 17 17.78 -7.70 8.82
CA ASN A 17 16.39 -8.13 8.88
C ASN A 17 15.70 -7.76 7.56
N GLY A 18 15.44 -8.77 6.73
CA GLY A 18 14.22 -8.97 5.95
C GLY A 18 13.75 -7.90 4.96
N SER A 19 14.43 -6.78 4.79
CA SER A 19 14.09 -5.82 3.74
C SER A 19 14.54 -6.39 2.39
N ALA A 20 13.57 -6.62 1.50
CA ALA A 20 13.75 -6.90 0.08
C ALA A 20 14.02 -8.34 -0.39
N ARG A 21 13.33 -9.35 0.18
CA ARG A 21 12.96 -10.50 -0.67
C ARG A 21 11.70 -10.12 -1.44
N ARG A 22 11.89 -9.34 -2.52
CA ARG A 22 10.82 -8.87 -3.43
C ARG A 22 9.84 -10.01 -3.71
N ARG A 23 8.55 -9.79 -3.45
CA ARG A 23 7.50 -10.78 -3.71
C ARG A 23 7.49 -11.04 -5.22
N ARG A 24 7.59 -12.30 -5.61
CA ARG A 24 7.38 -12.69 -7.02
C ARG A 24 5.89 -12.87 -7.23
N MET A 25 5.37 -12.33 -8.33
CA MET A 25 3.98 -12.56 -8.69
C MET A 25 3.70 -14.05 -8.83
N SER A 26 2.60 -14.49 -8.24
CA SER A 26 2.06 -15.84 -8.46
C SER A 26 1.53 -15.96 -9.89
N ARG A 27 1.34 -17.20 -10.35
CA ARG A 27 0.76 -17.41 -11.70
C ARG A 27 -0.66 -16.85 -11.79
N ALA A 28 -1.47 -17.03 -10.75
CA ALA A 28 -2.83 -16.49 -10.70
C ALA A 28 -2.86 -14.96 -10.75
N GLU A 29 -1.91 -14.28 -10.09
CA GLU A 29 -1.78 -12.82 -10.14
C GLU A 29 -1.38 -12.34 -11.54
N MET A 30 -0.47 -13.05 -12.22
CA MET A 30 -0.09 -12.72 -13.60
C MET A 30 -1.25 -12.89 -14.57
N ASP A 31 -2.06 -13.94 -14.40
CA ASP A 31 -3.24 -14.20 -15.22
C ASP A 31 -4.32 -13.13 -14.97
N SER A 32 -4.59 -12.78 -13.70
CA SER A 32 -5.52 -11.69 -13.33
C SER A 32 -5.10 -10.33 -13.90
N LEU A 33 -3.80 -9.99 -13.81
CA LEU A 33 -3.27 -8.78 -14.43
C LEU A 33 -3.43 -8.81 -15.95
N ALA A 34 -3.20 -9.96 -16.60
CA ALA A 34 -3.38 -10.10 -18.04
C ALA A 34 -4.85 -9.89 -18.46
N ASP A 35 -5.79 -10.49 -17.73
CA ASP A 35 -7.22 -10.35 -17.96
C ASP A 35 -7.68 -8.90 -17.78
N TYR A 36 -7.19 -8.22 -16.74
CA TYR A 36 -7.45 -6.80 -16.52
C TYR A 36 -6.93 -5.95 -17.68
N LEU A 37 -5.66 -6.12 -18.08
CA LEU A 37 -5.06 -5.36 -19.18
C LEU A 37 -5.76 -5.63 -20.52
N ASN A 38 -6.34 -6.80 -20.71
CA ASN A 38 -7.07 -7.13 -21.94
C ASN A 38 -8.37 -6.31 -22.09
N ARG A 39 -9.03 -5.99 -20.96
CA ARG A 39 -10.23 -5.15 -20.93
C ARG A 39 -9.92 -3.66 -21.12
N MET A 40 -8.66 -3.26 -20.93
CA MET A 40 -8.26 -1.86 -21.07
C MET A 40 -8.12 -1.43 -22.54
N PRO A 41 -8.34 -0.15 -22.86
CA PRO A 41 -8.00 0.43 -24.16
C PRO A 41 -6.52 0.23 -24.51
N ASP A 42 -6.23 -0.06 -25.78
CA ASP A 42 -4.89 -0.35 -26.28
C ASP A 42 -3.90 0.77 -25.99
N GLN A 43 -4.37 2.03 -26.03
CA GLN A 43 -3.58 3.21 -25.72
C GLN A 43 -3.08 3.19 -24.27
N ILE A 44 -3.91 2.79 -23.31
CA ILE A 44 -3.52 2.73 -21.89
C ILE A 44 -2.52 1.59 -21.67
N VAL A 45 -2.73 0.43 -22.29
CA VAL A 45 -1.77 -0.68 -22.24
C VAL A 45 -0.42 -0.26 -22.83
N ALA A 46 -0.44 0.49 -23.94
CA ALA A 46 0.76 1.05 -24.57
C ALA A 46 1.48 2.06 -23.67
N GLN A 47 0.75 2.97 -23.04
CA GLN A 47 1.32 3.95 -22.12
C GLN A 47 1.95 3.28 -20.89
N LEU A 48 1.25 2.33 -20.28
CA LEU A 48 1.78 1.56 -19.15
C LEU A 48 3.03 0.77 -19.57
N TYR A 49 2.99 0.08 -20.71
CA TYR A 49 4.15 -0.64 -21.24
C TYR A 49 5.33 0.31 -21.49
N SER A 50 5.08 1.47 -22.08
CA SER A 50 6.09 2.52 -22.30
C SER A 50 6.67 3.03 -20.98
N GLY A 51 5.83 3.27 -19.97
CA GLY A 51 6.25 3.70 -18.63
C GLY A 51 7.14 2.66 -17.94
N LEU A 52 6.92 1.37 -18.20
CA LEU A 52 7.78 0.29 -17.73
C LEU A 52 9.07 0.11 -18.57
N GLY A 53 9.40 1.07 -19.44
CA GLY A 53 10.58 1.07 -20.31
C GLY A 53 10.41 0.23 -21.59
N GLY A 54 9.17 -0.10 -21.96
CA GLY A 54 8.82 -0.74 -23.22
C GLY A 54 8.79 0.22 -24.40
N GLN A 55 8.67 -0.33 -25.61
CA GLN A 55 8.52 0.44 -26.85
C GLN A 55 7.28 -0.06 -27.61
N PRO A 56 6.09 0.52 -27.35
CA PRO A 56 4.83 0.02 -27.91
C PRO A 56 4.82 -0.07 -29.44
N GLY A 57 5.41 0.92 -30.13
CA GLY A 57 5.47 0.95 -31.60
C GLY A 57 6.33 -0.16 -32.25
N ARG A 58 7.05 -0.95 -31.46
CA ARG A 58 7.81 -2.13 -31.95
C ARG A 58 7.11 -3.45 -31.63
N VAL A 59 5.95 -3.42 -30.99
CA VAL A 59 5.22 -4.62 -30.59
C VAL A 59 4.13 -4.90 -31.64
N PRO A 60 4.07 -6.12 -32.19
CA PRO A 60 3.21 -6.42 -33.35
C PRO A 60 1.70 -6.53 -33.03
N GLY A 61 1.29 -6.45 -31.75
CA GLY A 61 -0.12 -6.54 -31.37
C GLY A 61 -0.37 -6.43 -29.86
N LYS A 62 -1.64 -6.20 -29.49
CA LYS A 62 -2.09 -5.98 -28.11
C LYS A 62 -1.73 -7.15 -27.19
N ASP A 63 -2.02 -8.38 -27.56
CA ASP A 63 -1.76 -9.57 -26.73
C ASP A 63 -0.27 -9.69 -26.37
N ARG A 64 0.60 -9.42 -27.35
CA ARG A 64 2.04 -9.44 -27.11
C ARG A 64 2.46 -8.30 -26.18
N MET A 65 1.82 -7.14 -26.29
CA MET A 65 2.07 -6.00 -25.41
C MET A 65 1.67 -6.32 -23.98
N ILE A 66 0.48 -6.89 -23.78
CA ILE A 66 -0.02 -7.34 -22.47
C ILE A 66 0.96 -8.33 -21.83
N GLN A 67 1.40 -9.37 -22.57
CA GLN A 67 2.39 -10.32 -22.06
C GLN A 67 3.69 -9.65 -21.59
N LEU A 68 4.18 -8.68 -22.34
CA LEU A 68 5.41 -7.95 -22.00
C LEU A 68 5.20 -7.02 -20.81
N THR A 69 4.03 -6.38 -20.71
CA THR A 69 3.62 -5.56 -19.56
C THR A 69 3.52 -6.38 -18.29
N VAL A 70 2.80 -7.51 -18.31
CA VAL A 70 2.69 -8.43 -17.16
C VAL A 70 4.07 -8.88 -16.70
N ARG A 71 4.93 -9.29 -17.64
CA ARG A 71 6.32 -9.69 -17.32
C ARG A 71 7.14 -8.54 -16.73
N ALA A 72 6.92 -7.31 -17.20
CA ALA A 72 7.62 -6.14 -16.69
C ALA A 72 7.17 -5.76 -15.27
N VAL A 73 5.87 -5.86 -14.97
CA VAL A 73 5.33 -5.66 -13.61
C VAL A 73 5.84 -6.75 -12.67
N ALA A 74 5.78 -8.02 -13.08
CA ALA A 74 6.26 -9.15 -12.28
C ALA A 74 7.77 -9.12 -11.96
N GLN A 75 8.57 -8.35 -12.72
CA GLN A 75 9.99 -8.11 -12.41
C GLN A 75 10.19 -7.16 -11.23
N GLY A 76 9.18 -6.36 -10.85
CA GLY A 76 9.20 -5.37 -9.76
C GLY A 76 10.09 -4.14 -10.04
N ASN A 77 11.30 -4.34 -10.57
CA ASN A 77 12.29 -3.27 -10.79
C ASN A 77 11.78 -2.18 -11.72
N ARG A 78 11.00 -2.55 -12.75
CA ARG A 78 10.47 -1.62 -13.74
C ARG A 78 9.35 -0.76 -13.16
N LEU A 79 8.47 -1.36 -12.35
CA LEU A 79 7.43 -0.61 -11.63
C LEU A 79 8.06 0.33 -10.61
N SER A 80 9.06 -0.13 -9.84
CA SER A 80 9.83 0.74 -8.94
C SER A 80 10.51 1.90 -9.68
N ALA A 81 11.10 1.66 -10.85
CA ALA A 81 11.71 2.70 -11.67
C ALA A 81 10.67 3.71 -12.20
N LEU A 82 9.51 3.22 -12.66
CA LEU A 82 8.39 4.05 -13.08
C LEU A 82 7.95 4.97 -11.93
N LEU A 83 7.70 4.42 -10.74
CA LEU A 83 7.28 5.20 -9.56
C LEU A 83 8.33 6.26 -9.17
N LYS A 84 9.62 5.90 -9.17
CA LYS A 84 10.71 6.86 -8.91
C LYS A 84 10.79 7.99 -9.94
N SER A 85 10.39 7.72 -11.18
CA SER A 85 10.36 8.73 -12.25
C SER A 85 9.16 9.68 -12.17
N LEU A 86 8.12 9.34 -11.39
CA LEU A 86 6.95 10.20 -11.21
C LEU A 86 7.32 11.49 -10.48
N HIS A 87 6.52 12.53 -10.70
CA HIS A 87 6.62 13.74 -9.89
C HIS A 87 6.25 13.43 -8.44
N GLN A 88 6.79 14.19 -7.48
CA GLN A 88 6.51 13.97 -6.05
C GLN A 88 5.01 14.01 -5.74
N ARG A 89 4.28 14.98 -6.31
CA ARG A 89 2.82 15.08 -6.15
C ARG A 89 2.06 13.88 -6.69
N ASP A 90 2.49 13.33 -7.83
CA ASP A 90 1.88 12.14 -8.42
C ASP A 90 2.07 10.92 -7.49
N ARG A 91 3.28 10.75 -6.93
CA ARG A 91 3.54 9.68 -5.95
C ARG A 91 2.71 9.85 -4.69
N GLN A 92 2.62 11.06 -4.15
CA GLN A 92 1.87 11.35 -2.93
C GLN A 92 0.36 11.11 -3.14
N ALA A 93 -0.21 11.58 -4.24
CA ALA A 93 -1.61 11.31 -4.56
C ALA A 93 -1.88 9.80 -4.68
N LEU A 94 -0.99 9.07 -5.36
CA LEU A 94 -1.10 7.61 -5.49
C LEU A 94 -0.98 6.90 -4.12
N ALA A 95 -0.06 7.34 -3.26
CA ALA A 95 0.11 6.79 -1.91
C ALA A 95 -1.12 7.04 -1.03
N ILE A 96 -1.68 8.26 -1.03
CA ILE A 96 -2.88 8.58 -0.25
C ILE A 96 -4.08 7.77 -0.77
N LEU A 97 -4.25 7.65 -2.10
CA LEU A 97 -5.31 6.82 -2.67
C LEU A 97 -5.22 5.36 -2.22
N LEU A 98 -4.00 4.81 -2.12
CA LEU A 98 -3.77 3.47 -1.58
C LEU A 98 -4.09 3.38 -0.08
N GLN A 99 -3.80 4.43 0.71
CA GLN A 99 -4.21 4.51 2.11
C GLN A 99 -5.74 4.53 2.28
N CYS A 100 -6.47 5.12 1.33
CA CYS A 100 -7.93 5.06 1.26
C CYS A 100 -8.48 3.68 0.83
N GLY A 101 -7.63 2.66 0.69
CA GLY A 101 -8.04 1.32 0.24
C GLY A 101 -8.03 1.17 -1.30
N GLY A 102 -7.47 2.13 -2.02
CA GLY A 102 -7.38 2.11 -3.49
C GLY A 102 -8.65 2.56 -4.21
N LEU A 103 -9.61 3.16 -3.50
CA LEU A 103 -10.86 3.68 -4.06
C LEU A 103 -11.26 4.95 -3.29
N ALA A 104 -11.60 6.03 -4.00
CA ALA A 104 -12.11 7.24 -3.38
C ALA A 104 -13.06 8.00 -4.31
N HIS A 105 -14.07 8.68 -3.74
CA HIS A 105 -14.91 9.62 -4.48
C HIS A 105 -14.06 10.81 -4.92
N GLN A 106 -14.16 11.22 -6.18
CA GLN A 106 -13.21 12.18 -6.74
C GLN A 106 -13.21 13.54 -6.04
N GLU A 107 -14.37 14.12 -5.73
CA GLU A 107 -14.42 15.45 -5.09
C GLU A 107 -13.87 15.39 -3.67
N GLU A 108 -14.29 14.39 -2.88
CA GLU A 108 -13.81 14.17 -1.52
C GLU A 108 -12.29 13.92 -1.51
N PHE A 109 -11.80 13.12 -2.45
CA PHE A 109 -10.38 12.84 -2.58
C PHE A 109 -9.57 14.09 -2.92
N GLN A 110 -10.05 14.92 -3.85
CA GLN A 110 -9.37 16.16 -4.19
C GLN A 110 -9.40 17.18 -3.05
N LYS A 111 -10.52 17.29 -2.32
CA LYS A 111 -10.60 18.10 -1.10
C LYS A 111 -9.56 17.66 -0.08
N GLU A 112 -9.45 16.35 0.17
CA GLU A 112 -8.45 15.82 1.09
C GLU A 112 -7.03 16.16 0.62
N LEU A 113 -6.69 15.91 -0.65
CA LEU A 113 -5.37 16.27 -1.20
C LEU A 113 -5.06 17.77 -1.06
N MET A 114 -6.05 18.65 -1.25
CA MET A 114 -5.89 20.09 -1.03
C MET A 114 -5.67 20.43 0.44
N LEU A 115 -6.35 19.75 1.37
CA LEU A 115 -6.20 19.98 2.81
C LEU A 115 -4.86 19.45 3.34
N SER A 116 -4.47 18.23 2.97
CA SER A 116 -3.24 17.61 3.50
C SER A 116 -1.96 18.12 2.82
N LEU A 117 -2.02 18.43 1.52
CA LEU A 117 -0.83 18.75 0.70
C LEU A 117 -0.89 20.13 0.02
N GLY A 118 -1.98 20.89 0.17
CA GLY A 118 -2.16 22.20 -0.45
C GLY A 118 -2.36 22.13 -1.97
N GLY A 119 -2.30 23.30 -2.62
CA GLY A 119 -2.54 23.44 -4.07
C GLY A 119 -4.01 23.72 -4.39
N ASN A 120 -4.37 23.61 -5.67
CA ASN A 120 -5.73 23.87 -6.15
C ASN A 120 -6.29 22.66 -6.92
N GLU A 121 -7.60 22.68 -7.11
CA GLU A 121 -8.35 21.63 -7.79
C GLU A 121 -7.80 21.31 -9.18
N ARG A 122 -7.50 22.35 -9.97
CA ARG A 122 -6.95 22.20 -11.33
C ARG A 122 -5.62 21.44 -11.35
N GLU A 123 -4.76 21.70 -10.38
CA GLU A 123 -3.48 21.00 -10.23
C GLU A 123 -3.70 19.52 -9.90
N TRP A 124 -4.59 19.21 -8.96
CA TRP A 124 -4.89 17.83 -8.58
C TRP A 124 -5.60 17.05 -9.67
N THR A 125 -6.54 17.67 -10.38
CA THR A 125 -7.15 17.07 -11.58
C THR A 125 -6.07 16.69 -12.59
N LYS A 126 -5.09 17.56 -12.86
CA LYS A 126 -3.97 17.25 -13.75
C LYS A 126 -3.11 16.10 -13.23
N VAL A 127 -2.85 16.03 -11.92
CA VAL A 127 -2.11 14.92 -11.29
C VAL A 127 -2.84 13.59 -11.50
N LEU A 128 -4.15 13.55 -11.25
CA LEU A 128 -4.96 12.34 -11.43
C LEU A 128 -5.03 11.92 -12.90
N THR A 129 -5.17 12.88 -13.83
CA THR A 129 -5.09 12.61 -15.26
C THR A 129 -3.73 12.03 -15.65
N ASN A 130 -2.62 12.58 -15.17
CA ASN A 130 -1.28 12.06 -15.46
C ASN A 130 -1.08 10.63 -14.94
N LEU A 131 -1.66 10.29 -13.78
CA LEU A 131 -1.65 8.94 -13.23
C LEU A 131 -2.50 7.98 -14.07
N GLY A 132 -3.66 8.45 -14.54
CA GLY A 132 -4.53 7.74 -15.47
C GLY A 132 -3.86 7.45 -16.81
N ASP A 133 -3.19 8.44 -17.39
CA ASP A 133 -2.40 8.33 -18.62
C ASP A 133 -1.21 7.37 -18.51
N LYS A 134 -0.85 6.94 -17.29
CA LYS A 134 0.17 5.92 -17.04
C LYS A 134 -0.43 4.55 -16.72
N GLY A 135 -1.75 4.43 -16.69
CA GLY A 135 -2.47 3.21 -16.32
C GLY A 135 -2.31 2.82 -14.85
N LEU A 136 -1.94 3.77 -13.98
CA LEU A 136 -1.77 3.54 -12.53
C LEU A 136 -3.05 3.79 -11.75
N VAL A 137 -3.94 4.59 -12.31
CA VAL A 137 -5.23 4.98 -11.73
C VAL A 137 -6.30 4.86 -12.82
N ALA A 138 -7.51 4.48 -12.44
CA ALA A 138 -8.68 4.49 -13.29
C ALA A 138 -9.78 5.34 -12.66
N ALA A 139 -10.73 5.76 -13.48
CA ALA A 139 -11.96 6.40 -13.04
C ALA A 139 -13.14 5.51 -13.43
N THR A 140 -14.18 5.48 -12.60
CA THR A 140 -15.47 4.91 -12.99
C THR A 140 -16.18 5.82 -13.98
N ASP A 141 -17.22 5.29 -14.61
CA ASP A 141 -18.15 6.14 -15.35
C ASP A 141 -18.78 7.17 -14.41
N GLU A 142 -19.00 8.37 -14.95
CA GLU A 142 -19.64 9.46 -14.23
C GLU A 142 -21.16 9.23 -14.16
N GLN A 143 -21.70 9.29 -12.95
CA GLN A 143 -23.13 9.21 -12.68
C GLN A 143 -23.53 10.40 -11.83
N GLU A 144 -24.48 11.20 -12.32
CA GLU A 144 -25.02 12.37 -11.61
C GLU A 144 -23.95 13.41 -11.21
N GLY A 145 -22.88 13.56 -12.00
CA GLY A 145 -21.77 14.46 -11.67
C GLY A 145 -20.72 13.85 -10.74
N HIS A 146 -20.86 12.58 -10.39
CA HIS A 146 -19.97 11.90 -9.46
C HIS A 146 -19.29 10.70 -10.10
N TYR A 147 -18.01 10.53 -9.80
CA TYR A 147 -17.25 9.34 -10.18
C TYR A 147 -16.23 9.01 -9.09
N PHE A 148 -15.76 7.77 -9.13
CA PHE A 148 -14.74 7.28 -8.22
C PHE A 148 -13.41 7.13 -8.95
N VAL A 149 -12.35 7.49 -8.25
CA VAL A 149 -10.97 7.25 -8.65
C VAL A 149 -10.50 5.99 -7.94
N LEU A 150 -9.88 5.07 -8.68
CA LEU A 150 -9.46 3.80 -8.14
C LEU A 150 -8.11 3.33 -8.66
N VAL A 151 -7.38 2.60 -7.83
CA VAL A 151 -6.18 1.88 -8.22
C VAL A 151 -6.59 0.50 -8.73
N PRO A 152 -6.12 0.06 -9.91
CA PRO A 152 -6.40 -1.27 -10.40
C PRO A 152 -5.96 -2.34 -9.40
N GLU A 153 -6.89 -3.21 -8.98
CA GLU A 153 -6.66 -4.25 -7.97
C GLU A 153 -5.37 -5.07 -8.21
N PRO A 154 -5.05 -5.54 -9.44
CA PRO A 154 -3.83 -6.32 -9.68
C PRO A 154 -2.53 -5.57 -9.39
N LEU A 155 -2.57 -4.24 -9.31
CA LEU A 155 -1.43 -3.38 -9.02
C LEU A 155 -1.28 -3.03 -7.54
N ILE A 156 -2.33 -3.16 -6.72
CA ILE A 156 -2.37 -2.65 -5.33
C ILE A 156 -1.19 -3.20 -4.50
N ASP A 157 -1.06 -4.52 -4.40
CA ASP A 157 0.00 -5.17 -3.62
C ASP A 157 1.41 -4.71 -4.01
N HIS A 158 1.62 -4.50 -5.31
CA HIS A 158 2.91 -4.11 -5.86
C HIS A 158 3.22 -2.64 -5.63
N LEU A 159 2.20 -1.79 -5.70
CA LEU A 159 2.31 -0.38 -5.39
C LEU A 159 2.56 -0.17 -3.90
N LEU A 160 1.88 -0.91 -3.01
CA LEU A 160 2.11 -0.88 -1.57
C LEU A 160 3.56 -1.26 -1.21
N GLU A 161 4.13 -2.29 -1.85
CA GLU A 161 5.52 -2.67 -1.62
C GLU A 161 6.50 -1.53 -2.01
N HIS A 162 6.23 -0.83 -3.10
CA HIS A 162 7.15 0.17 -3.65
C HIS A 162 6.95 1.60 -3.11
N LEU A 163 5.75 1.93 -2.65
CA LEU A 163 5.42 3.22 -2.03
C LEU A 163 5.50 3.15 -0.50
N ARG A 164 5.98 2.05 0.07
CA ARG A 164 6.04 1.86 1.53
C ARG A 164 6.65 3.06 2.26
N ASP A 165 7.73 3.64 1.73
CA ASP A 165 8.40 4.80 2.32
C ASP A 165 7.54 6.08 2.25
N ASP A 166 6.75 6.25 1.19
CA ASP A 166 5.80 7.36 1.03
C ASP A 166 4.49 7.13 1.82
N LEU A 167 4.19 5.87 2.18
CA LEU A 167 3.03 5.47 2.99
C LEU A 167 3.29 5.58 4.50
N VAL A 168 4.54 5.74 4.92
CA VAL A 168 4.86 6.01 6.32
C VAL A 168 4.40 7.43 6.64
N LEU A 169 3.32 7.55 7.39
CA LEU A 169 2.96 8.82 8.02
C LEU A 169 4.12 9.21 8.95
N PRO A 170 4.73 10.41 8.79
CA PRO A 170 5.70 10.87 9.77
C PRO A 170 5.01 10.90 11.13
N GLY A 171 5.63 10.26 12.13
CA GLY A 171 5.16 10.39 13.50
C GLY A 171 5.07 11.87 13.85
N PHE A 172 3.94 12.29 14.41
CA PHE A 172 3.79 13.65 14.91
C PHE A 172 4.63 13.75 16.19
N ASP A 173 5.89 14.15 16.05
CA ASP A 173 6.81 14.36 17.17
C ASP A 173 7.36 15.78 17.05
N ASN A 174 6.68 16.71 17.70
CA ASN A 174 7.01 18.13 17.65
C ASN A 174 7.06 18.62 19.09
N GLU A 175 8.28 18.82 19.62
CA GLU A 175 8.53 19.17 21.03
C GLU A 175 7.83 20.48 21.45
N ASP A 176 7.55 21.36 20.49
CA ASP A 176 6.91 22.66 20.70
C ASP A 176 5.37 22.60 20.65
N VAL A 177 4.78 21.46 20.27
CA VAL A 177 3.32 21.28 20.23
C VAL A 177 2.86 20.61 21.51
N LYS A 178 2.48 21.42 22.50
CA LYS A 178 1.67 20.94 23.63
C LYS A 178 0.27 20.63 23.15
N VAL A 179 -0.09 19.35 23.10
CA VAL A 179 -1.48 18.89 22.98
C VAL A 179 -2.24 19.40 24.20
N MET A 180 -3.00 20.50 24.04
CA MET A 180 -3.66 21.19 25.16
C MET A 180 -4.74 20.35 25.84
N ASP A 181 -5.34 19.41 25.11
CA ASP A 181 -6.28 18.42 25.60
C ASP A 181 -5.84 17.02 25.13
N GLY A 182 -4.71 16.55 25.68
CA GLY A 182 -4.30 15.16 25.57
C GLY A 182 -5.26 14.27 26.37
N ARG A 183 -6.50 14.10 25.91
CA ARG A 183 -7.29 12.96 26.35
C ARG A 183 -6.58 11.72 25.81
N PRO A 184 -6.35 10.68 26.63
CA PRO A 184 -6.04 9.36 26.11
C PRO A 184 -7.03 9.07 24.97
N PHE A 185 -6.54 8.49 23.87
CA PHE A 185 -7.43 8.00 22.83
C PHE A 185 -8.44 7.05 23.48
N CYS A 186 -9.65 7.54 23.71
CA CYS A 186 -10.76 6.81 24.30
C CYS A 186 -11.77 6.57 23.17
N PRO A 187 -11.54 5.58 22.30
CA PRO A 187 -12.47 5.28 21.24
C PRO A 187 -13.84 4.93 21.86
N PRO A 188 -14.95 5.31 21.21
CA PRO A 188 -16.28 4.90 21.66
C PRO A 188 -16.36 3.38 21.85
N LEU A 189 -17.13 2.92 22.82
CA LEU A 189 -17.37 1.49 23.09
C LEU A 189 -17.84 0.72 21.82
N ASP A 190 -18.60 1.39 20.95
CA ASP A 190 -19.06 0.80 19.70
C ASP A 190 -17.92 0.58 18.69
N PHE A 191 -16.94 1.51 18.65
CA PHE A 191 -15.73 1.36 17.84
C PHE A 191 -14.88 0.22 18.37
N SER A 192 -14.73 0.13 19.70
CA SER A 192 -13.90 -0.89 20.35
C SER A 192 -14.46 -2.31 20.17
N LEU A 193 -15.79 -2.48 20.25
CA LEU A 193 -16.47 -3.75 19.97
C LEU A 193 -16.38 -4.12 18.49
N THR A 194 -16.60 -3.16 17.58
CA THR A 194 -16.54 -3.41 16.14
C THR A 194 -15.13 -3.80 15.71
N SER A 195 -14.09 -3.15 16.25
CA SER A 195 -12.70 -3.53 16.03
C SER A 195 -12.37 -4.93 16.55
N LEU A 196 -12.90 -5.31 17.73
CA LEU A 196 -12.75 -6.67 18.28
C LEU A 196 -13.41 -7.71 17.37
N LEU A 197 -14.67 -7.50 16.99
CA LEU A 197 -15.41 -8.42 16.13
C LEU A 197 -14.74 -8.57 14.76
N THR A 198 -14.30 -7.46 14.17
CA THR A 198 -13.59 -7.46 12.88
C THR A 198 -12.25 -8.18 12.98
N TYR A 199 -11.51 -7.97 14.09
CA TYR A 199 -10.24 -8.66 14.31
C TYR A 199 -10.43 -10.17 14.45
N VAL A 200 -11.44 -10.61 15.21
CA VAL A 200 -11.76 -12.03 15.41
C VAL A 200 -12.22 -12.69 14.10
N ASP A 201 -12.97 -11.99 13.26
CA ASP A 201 -13.39 -12.49 11.95
C ASP A 201 -12.19 -12.69 11.00
N GLN A 202 -11.24 -11.75 11.02
CA GLN A 202 -10.01 -11.81 10.23
C GLN A 202 -8.99 -12.81 10.79
N HIS A 203 -8.97 -13.02 12.11
CA HIS A 203 -8.02 -13.85 12.84
C HIS A 203 -8.74 -14.81 13.78
N PRO A 204 -9.51 -15.79 13.25
CA PRO A 204 -10.32 -16.68 14.07
C PRO A 204 -9.44 -17.43 15.08
N PRO A 205 -9.60 -17.19 16.40
CA PRO A 205 -8.72 -17.74 17.40
C PRO A 205 -8.95 -19.24 17.53
N ARG A 206 -7.86 -20.00 17.61
CA ARG A 206 -7.96 -21.42 17.96
C ARG A 206 -8.32 -21.53 19.45
N LEU A 207 -9.33 -22.33 19.75
CA LEU A 207 -9.76 -22.59 21.12
C LEU A 207 -9.07 -23.86 21.66
N THR A 208 -8.76 -23.86 22.94
CA THR A 208 -8.35 -25.04 23.68
C THR A 208 -9.56 -25.95 23.96
N GLN A 209 -9.32 -27.17 24.44
CA GLN A 209 -10.40 -28.07 24.86
C GLN A 209 -11.28 -27.52 25.99
N ARG A 210 -10.80 -26.49 26.71
CA ARG A 210 -11.55 -25.78 27.75
C ARG A 210 -12.28 -24.53 27.23
N GLN A 211 -12.33 -24.35 25.91
CA GLN A 211 -12.91 -23.17 25.23
C GLN A 211 -12.18 -21.85 25.52
N GLU A 212 -10.95 -21.90 26.03
CA GLU A 212 -10.09 -20.72 26.19
C GLU A 212 -9.33 -20.44 24.88
N ILE A 213 -9.07 -19.17 24.56
CA ILE A 213 -8.23 -18.79 23.42
C ILE A 213 -6.82 -19.35 23.61
N PHE A 214 -6.28 -20.00 22.58
CA PHE A 214 -4.94 -20.57 22.62
C PHE A 214 -3.90 -19.47 22.89
N LYS A 215 -2.94 -19.75 23.79
CA LYS A 215 -2.02 -18.76 24.35
C LYS A 215 -1.36 -17.83 23.32
N VAL A 216 -0.92 -18.37 22.19
CA VAL A 216 -0.28 -17.59 21.11
C VAL A 216 -1.24 -16.57 20.50
N HIS A 217 -2.48 -16.97 20.21
CA HIS A 217 -3.50 -16.07 19.66
C HIS A 217 -3.96 -15.03 20.69
N LYS A 218 -3.94 -15.40 21.98
CA LYS A 218 -4.21 -14.45 23.07
C LYS A 218 -3.12 -13.38 23.13
N GLU A 219 -1.85 -13.77 23.11
CA GLU A 219 -0.72 -12.82 23.13
C GLU A 219 -0.71 -11.89 21.90
N GLU A 220 -1.04 -12.41 20.71
CA GLU A 220 -1.17 -11.61 19.49
C GLU A 220 -2.34 -10.61 19.55
N MET A 221 -3.48 -11.04 20.07
CA MET A 221 -4.66 -10.21 20.26
C MET A 221 -4.39 -9.11 21.31
N ASP A 222 -3.80 -9.48 22.45
CA ASP A 222 -3.40 -8.54 23.50
C ASP A 222 -2.40 -7.51 22.97
N GLN A 223 -1.43 -7.92 22.15
CA GLN A 223 -0.44 -7.01 21.55
C GLN A 223 -1.06 -6.05 20.53
N PHE A 224 -2.02 -6.52 19.73
CA PHE A 224 -2.74 -5.68 18.77
C PHE A 224 -3.61 -4.65 19.50
N PHE A 225 -4.39 -5.08 20.48
CA PHE A 225 -5.31 -4.22 21.21
C PHE A 225 -4.65 -3.34 22.28
N ALA A 226 -3.44 -3.66 22.74
CA ALA A 226 -2.63 -2.76 23.56
C ALA A 226 -2.26 -1.44 22.86
N GLN A 227 -2.42 -1.37 21.52
CA GLN A 227 -2.29 -0.13 20.76
C GLN A 227 -3.54 0.77 20.87
N ILE A 228 -4.68 0.18 21.22
CA ILE A 228 -6.00 0.81 21.25
C ILE A 228 -6.45 1.05 22.69
N TRP A 229 -6.07 0.18 23.63
CA TRP A 229 -6.38 0.24 25.05
C TRP A 229 -5.10 0.23 25.88
N SER A 230 -5.09 1.00 26.96
CA SER A 230 -4.03 0.86 27.97
C SER A 230 -4.18 -0.50 28.68
N SER A 231 -3.05 -1.07 29.10
CA SER A 231 -3.02 -2.30 29.92
C SER A 231 -3.71 -2.15 31.28
N GLU A 232 -4.06 -0.92 31.67
CA GLU A 232 -4.78 -0.56 32.90
C GLU A 232 -6.25 -0.18 32.63
N SER A 233 -6.74 -0.40 31.41
CA SER A 233 -8.13 -0.08 31.05
C SER A 233 -9.10 -1.03 31.76
N ASP A 234 -9.97 -0.46 32.61
CA ASP A 234 -11.04 -1.18 33.33
C ASP A 234 -12.09 -1.82 32.39
N LEU A 235 -12.02 -1.57 31.07
CA LEU A 235 -13.00 -2.02 30.08
C LEU A 235 -12.87 -3.51 29.73
N PHE A 236 -11.71 -4.13 29.93
CA PHE A 236 -11.49 -5.56 29.62
C PHE A 236 -10.60 -6.22 30.68
N SER A 237 -11.20 -6.70 31.77
CA SER A 237 -10.57 -7.75 32.57
C SER A 237 -10.84 -9.11 31.91
N PHE A 238 -9.78 -9.85 31.62
CA PHE A 238 -9.84 -11.22 31.07
C PHE A 238 -9.54 -12.27 32.14
#